data_AF-A0A260Z1V2-F1
#
_entry.id   AF-A0A260Z1V2-F1
#
_cell.length_a   1.000
_cell.length_b   1.000
_cell.length_c   1.000
_cell.angle_alpha   90.00
_cell.angle_beta   90.00
_cell.angle_gamma   90.00
#
_symmetry.space_group_name_H-M   'P 1'
#
loop_
_entity.id
_entity.type
_entity.pdbx_description
1 polymer ?
#
loop_
_entity_poly.entity_id
_entity_poly.type
_entity_poly.pdbx_seq_one_letter_code
_entity_poly.pdbx_strand_id
1 'polypeptide(L)'
;MSSQSRVVRRNCAFCAKAENRKQMIPVTKNKEQLLVWNQRLGAEFQENCEKTITPYLCLSHFLRKKAEFPRSKISPYLNTCANEDNVSLYQISKVICDTELLMPHISKCWECLKSGKHSSGVGCFCRRGAAVTAIFKCSICANTWKWSSSDIVDIPSKPGPKQFEINLSLSSALLTSGNAFTKVSSLFKTLKMPCISNRRYQEIEKFYIRPAIKNVYELQKKEVMTILSEKVDKDGGVHLSGDGQFDSRGYSAYICRFSIMDVQSKLLVDFETSRKPRGGNSMILEKSGHELCLPRVI
;
A
#
# COMPACT_ATOMS: atom_id res chain seq x y z
N MET A 1 28.26 25.31 -43.38
CA MET A 1 27.23 26.15 -42.73
C MET A 1 26.29 25.23 -41.95
N SER A 2 26.42 25.14 -40.62
CA SER A 2 25.58 24.24 -39.81
C SER A 2 24.19 24.85 -39.66
N SER A 3 23.17 24.17 -40.20
CA SER A 3 21.77 24.54 -40.02
C SER A 3 21.38 24.49 -38.54
N GLN A 4 21.22 25.64 -37.90
CA GLN A 4 20.59 25.71 -36.58
C GLN A 4 19.13 25.26 -36.72
N SER A 5 18.83 24.03 -36.30
CA SER A 5 17.45 23.53 -36.28
C SER A 5 16.62 24.39 -35.33
N ARG A 6 15.63 25.13 -35.85
CA ARG A 6 14.68 25.91 -35.03
C ARG A 6 14.04 24.98 -33.98
N VAL A 7 14.25 25.30 -32.70
CA VAL A 7 13.70 24.53 -31.58
C VAL A 7 12.19 24.81 -31.49
N VAL A 8 11.38 23.88 -31.98
CA VAL A 8 9.92 23.98 -31.88
C VAL A 8 9.49 23.64 -30.46
N ARG A 9 9.02 24.64 -29.72
CA ARG A 9 8.41 24.48 -28.39
C ARG A 9 6.88 24.31 -28.51
N ARG A 10 6.30 23.51 -27.64
CA ARG A 10 4.84 23.31 -27.54
C ARG A 10 4.39 23.43 -26.09
N ASN A 11 3.16 23.89 -25.89
CA ASN A 11 2.56 23.98 -24.56
C ASN A 11 1.99 22.62 -24.15
N CYS A 12 2.24 22.24 -22.90
CA CYS A 12 1.65 21.05 -22.29
C CYS A 12 0.16 21.27 -22.04
N ALA A 13 -0.69 20.36 -22.50
CA ALA A 13 -2.14 20.44 -22.31
C ALA A 13 -2.57 20.26 -20.82
N PHE A 14 -1.69 19.73 -19.97
CA PHE A 14 -1.97 19.51 -18.54
C PHE A 14 -1.40 20.59 -17.63
N CYS A 15 -0.13 20.99 -17.81
CA CYS A 15 0.54 21.94 -16.90
C CYS A 15 0.85 23.30 -17.53
N ALA A 16 0.41 23.54 -18.76
CA ALA A 16 0.64 24.75 -19.56
C ALA A 16 2.11 25.15 -19.81
N LYS A 17 3.10 24.37 -19.33
CA LYS A 17 4.53 24.64 -19.55
C LYS A 17 4.90 24.48 -21.03
N ALA A 18 5.67 25.43 -21.56
CA ALA A 18 6.21 25.41 -22.91
C ALA A 18 7.53 24.64 -22.95
N GLU A 19 7.54 23.46 -23.58
CA GLU A 19 8.70 22.57 -23.58
C GLU A 19 9.14 22.17 -24.99
N ASN A 20 10.39 21.73 -25.14
CA ASN A 20 10.88 21.24 -26.44
C ASN A 20 10.09 19.99 -26.86
N ARG A 21 9.69 19.88 -28.14
CA ARG A 21 8.97 18.72 -28.67
C ARG A 21 9.63 17.37 -28.33
N LYS A 22 10.96 17.31 -28.20
CA LYS A 22 11.69 16.08 -27.80
C LYS A 22 11.39 15.60 -26.37
N GLN A 23 10.96 16.52 -25.50
CA GLN A 23 10.63 16.27 -24.08
C GLN A 23 9.12 16.12 -23.85
N MET A 24 8.36 15.89 -24.92
CA MET A 24 6.91 15.80 -24.88
C MET A 24 6.38 14.60 -25.66
N ILE A 25 5.22 14.11 -25.27
CA ILE A 25 4.50 13.04 -25.95
C ILE A 25 3.15 13.56 -26.47
N PRO A 26 2.72 13.22 -27.69
CA PRO A 26 1.38 13.54 -28.14
C PRO A 26 0.33 12.79 -27.30
N VAL A 27 -0.80 13.44 -27.05
CA VAL A 27 -1.96 12.79 -26.43
C VAL A 27 -2.51 11.71 -27.36
N THR A 28 -2.98 10.59 -26.79
CA THR A 28 -3.55 9.47 -27.55
C THR A 28 -4.79 9.89 -28.34
N LYS A 29 -4.92 9.39 -29.57
CA LYS A 29 -6.12 9.59 -30.42
C LYS A 29 -7.19 8.51 -30.19
N ASN A 30 -6.87 7.47 -29.43
CA ASN A 30 -7.84 6.42 -29.10
C ASN A 30 -8.84 6.96 -28.08
N LYS A 31 -10.14 6.96 -28.43
CA LYS A 31 -11.23 7.52 -27.61
C LYS A 31 -11.34 6.87 -26.23
N GLU A 32 -11.16 5.55 -26.13
CA GLU A 32 -11.24 4.83 -24.86
C GLU A 32 -10.10 5.22 -23.92
N GLN A 33 -8.88 5.29 -24.45
CA GLN A 33 -7.72 5.72 -23.66
C GLN A 33 -7.82 7.20 -23.29
N LEU A 34 -8.33 8.06 -24.19
CA LEU A 34 -8.52 9.47 -23.92
C LEU A 34 -9.53 9.70 -22.79
N LEU A 35 -10.59 8.88 -22.72
CA LEU A 35 -11.56 8.94 -21.63
C LEU A 35 -10.91 8.66 -20.26
N VAL A 36 -10.00 7.67 -20.20
CA VAL A 36 -9.22 7.39 -18.98
C VAL A 36 -8.29 8.56 -18.62
N TRP A 37 -7.68 9.22 -19.60
CA TRP A 37 -6.82 10.38 -19.37
C TRP A 37 -7.64 11.56 -18.84
N ASN A 38 -8.81 11.85 -19.44
CA ASN A 38 -9.69 12.93 -19.00
C ASN A 38 -10.17 12.72 -17.56
N GLN A 39 -10.55 11.50 -17.19
CA GLN A 39 -10.94 11.17 -15.82
C GLN A 39 -9.83 11.41 -14.79
N ARG A 40 -8.57 11.10 -15.13
CA ARG A 40 -7.44 11.22 -14.20
C ARG A 40 -6.79 12.60 -14.17
N LEU A 41 -6.74 13.31 -15.30
CA LEU A 41 -6.07 14.62 -15.43
C LEU A 41 -7.04 15.80 -15.22
N GLY A 42 -8.35 15.56 -15.23
CA GLY A 42 -9.37 16.54 -14.87
C GLY A 42 -9.88 17.39 -16.05
N ALA A 43 -10.87 18.24 -15.74
CA ALA A 43 -11.63 19.01 -16.73
C ALA A 43 -10.78 20.03 -17.51
N GLU A 44 -9.78 20.65 -16.86
CA GLU A 44 -8.90 21.64 -17.49
C GLU A 44 -8.05 21.02 -18.62
N PHE A 45 -7.57 19.78 -18.41
CA PHE A 45 -6.84 19.03 -19.43
C PHE A 45 -7.75 18.68 -20.62
N GLN A 46 -8.99 18.28 -20.35
CA GLN A 46 -9.96 17.95 -21.40
C GLN A 46 -10.24 19.17 -22.29
N GLU A 47 -10.53 20.33 -21.67
CA GLU A 47 -10.78 21.58 -22.40
C GLU A 47 -9.56 22.00 -23.23
N ASN A 48 -8.34 21.83 -22.70
CA ASN A 48 -7.11 22.14 -23.42
C ASN A 48 -6.82 21.19 -24.59
N CYS A 49 -7.27 19.93 -24.49
CA CYS A 49 -7.18 18.99 -25.60
C CYS A 49 -8.13 19.36 -26.75
N GLU A 50 -9.29 19.94 -26.46
CA GLU A 50 -10.26 20.39 -27.46
C GLU A 50 -9.78 21.65 -28.20
N LYS A 51 -9.00 22.51 -27.54
CA LYS A 51 -8.41 23.74 -28.12
C LYS A 51 -7.32 23.49 -29.16
N THR A 52 -6.74 22.29 -29.23
CA THR A 52 -5.59 22.02 -30.10
C THR A 52 -5.72 20.70 -30.86
N ILE A 53 -5.48 20.73 -32.18
CA ILE A 53 -5.60 19.54 -33.06
C ILE A 53 -4.60 18.42 -32.67
N THR A 54 -3.45 18.80 -32.10
CA THR A 54 -2.43 17.85 -31.63
C THR A 54 -1.94 18.27 -30.25
N PRO A 55 -2.64 17.90 -29.17
CA PRO A 55 -2.22 18.22 -27.82
C PRO A 55 -1.00 17.38 -27.41
N TYR A 56 -0.12 17.96 -26.58
CA TYR A 56 1.09 17.32 -26.09
C TYR A 56 1.15 17.39 -24.56
N LEU A 57 1.82 16.41 -23.95
CA LEU A 57 2.13 16.38 -22.53
C LEU A 57 3.64 16.31 -22.30
N CYS A 58 4.13 16.97 -21.26
CA CYS A 58 5.52 16.86 -20.83
C CYS A 58 5.83 15.43 -20.36
N LEU A 59 6.99 14.89 -20.74
CA LEU A 59 7.45 13.57 -20.28
C LEU A 59 7.65 13.50 -18.76
N SER A 60 7.85 14.65 -18.10
CA SER A 60 7.96 14.75 -16.63
C SER A 60 6.68 14.35 -15.88
N HIS A 61 5.53 14.25 -16.56
CA HIS A 61 4.29 13.73 -15.96
C HIS A 61 4.21 12.21 -15.96
N PHE A 62 5.11 11.55 -16.69
CA PHE A 62 5.13 10.10 -16.81
C PHE A 62 6.21 9.51 -15.93
N LEU A 63 6.00 8.27 -15.50
CA LEU A 63 6.99 7.49 -14.77
C LEU A 63 8.31 7.43 -15.54
N ARG A 64 9.43 7.42 -14.82
CA ARG A 64 10.80 7.50 -15.36
C ARG A 64 11.04 6.54 -16.54
N LYS A 65 10.54 5.30 -16.46
CA LYS A 65 10.64 4.30 -17.55
C LYS A 65 9.97 4.75 -18.85
N LYS A 66 8.85 5.48 -18.80
CA LYS A 66 8.16 6.01 -20.00
C LYS A 66 8.85 7.26 -20.53
N ALA A 67 9.40 8.10 -19.65
CA ALA A 67 10.21 9.25 -20.03
C ALA A 67 11.50 8.84 -20.77
N GLU A 68 12.14 7.74 -20.35
CA GLU A 68 13.34 7.17 -20.98
C GLU A 68 13.03 6.47 -22.32
N PHE A 69 11.83 5.89 -22.48
CA PHE A 69 11.40 5.21 -23.72
C PHE A 69 10.03 5.72 -24.25
N PRO A 70 9.94 6.93 -24.82
CA PRO A 70 8.66 7.57 -25.17
C PRO A 70 7.80 6.80 -26.19
N ARG A 71 8.44 6.03 -27.08
CA ARG A 71 7.79 5.25 -28.14
C ARG A 71 7.46 3.81 -27.75
N SER A 72 7.92 3.35 -26.59
CA SER A 72 7.55 2.01 -26.10
C SER A 72 6.02 1.93 -25.95
N LYS A 73 5.41 0.81 -26.33
CA LYS A 73 3.99 0.50 -26.04
C LYS A 73 3.77 0.23 -24.53
N ILE A 74 4.45 0.97 -23.67
CA ILE A 74 4.07 1.10 -22.26
C ILE A 74 2.83 1.99 -22.28
N SER A 75 1.66 1.36 -22.46
CA SER A 75 0.38 2.05 -22.31
C SER A 75 0.32 2.57 -20.86
N PRO A 76 0.06 3.86 -20.61
CA PRO A 76 -0.16 4.27 -19.23
C PRO A 76 -1.50 3.76 -18.71
N TYR A 77 -2.41 3.25 -19.57
CA TYR A 77 -3.74 2.78 -19.17
C TYR A 77 -4.31 1.71 -20.14
N LEU A 78 -3.73 0.50 -20.16
CA LEU A 78 -4.48 -0.68 -20.58
C LEU A 78 -5.24 -1.19 -19.35
N ASN A 79 -6.57 -1.35 -19.48
CA ASN A 79 -7.34 -2.18 -18.57
C ASN A 79 -6.89 -3.63 -18.78
N THR A 80 -5.82 -4.02 -18.11
CA THR A 80 -5.51 -5.42 -17.86
C THR A 80 -6.01 -5.73 -16.47
N CYS A 81 -7.10 -6.50 -16.42
CA CYS A 81 -7.52 -7.26 -15.26
C CYS A 81 -6.40 -8.27 -14.94
N ALA A 82 -5.36 -7.82 -14.25
CA ALA A 82 -4.35 -8.60 -13.55
C ALA A 82 -3.39 -7.61 -12.87
N ASN A 83 -3.44 -7.62 -11.54
CA ASN A 83 -2.37 -7.32 -10.59
C ASN A 83 -1.06 -6.78 -11.18
N GLU A 84 -0.83 -5.47 -11.02
CA GLU A 84 0.29 -4.87 -10.30
C GLU A 84 0.20 -3.33 -10.49
N ASP A 85 0.18 -2.59 -9.38
CA ASP A 85 0.45 -1.15 -9.29
C ASP A 85 -0.59 -0.10 -9.76
N ASN A 86 -1.87 -0.26 -9.41
CA ASN A 86 -2.80 0.88 -9.26
C ASN A 86 -3.21 1.10 -7.79
N VAL A 87 -2.21 1.20 -6.92
CA VAL A 87 -2.38 1.86 -5.63
C VAL A 87 -1.53 3.14 -5.66
N SER A 88 -2.06 4.18 -6.30
CA SER A 88 -1.61 5.56 -6.05
C SER A 88 -2.11 6.01 -4.67
N LEU A 89 -1.78 5.25 -3.63
CA LEU A 89 -1.64 5.84 -2.30
C LEU A 89 -0.34 6.62 -2.38
N TYR A 90 -0.36 7.90 -2.00
CA TYR A 90 0.85 8.66 -1.69
C TYR A 90 1.91 7.70 -1.12
N GLN A 91 2.99 7.46 -1.84
CA GLN A 91 4.05 6.60 -1.32
C GLN A 91 4.79 7.45 -0.29
N ILE A 92 4.20 7.54 0.91
CA ILE A 92 4.72 8.31 2.03
C ILE A 92 6.05 7.65 2.38
N SER A 93 7.14 8.30 1.98
CA SER A 93 8.49 7.89 2.34
C SER A 93 8.65 8.06 3.84
N LYS A 94 8.80 6.94 4.57
CA LYS A 94 9.09 6.95 6.00
C LYS A 94 10.61 6.92 6.19
N VAL A 95 11.14 7.74 7.10
CA VAL A 95 12.58 7.83 7.39
C VAL A 95 12.85 7.53 8.86
N ILE A 96 13.93 6.80 9.14
CA ILE A 96 14.48 6.64 10.48
C ILE A 96 15.55 7.71 10.66
N CYS A 97 15.45 8.53 11.70
CA CYS A 97 16.40 9.59 11.99
C CYS A 97 16.59 9.76 13.50
N ASP A 98 17.77 10.24 13.88
CA ASP A 98 18.06 10.59 15.26
C ASP A 98 17.23 11.80 15.69
N THR A 99 16.73 11.74 16.92
CA THR A 99 15.92 12.82 17.51
C THR A 99 16.65 14.16 17.43
N GLU A 100 17.97 14.17 17.69
CA GLU A 100 18.80 15.37 17.69
C GLU A 100 18.83 16.10 16.33
N LEU A 101 18.73 15.37 15.22
CA LEU A 101 18.67 15.95 13.88
C LEU A 101 17.30 16.57 13.58
N LEU A 102 16.24 16.02 14.17
CA LEU A 102 14.87 16.49 13.97
C LEU A 102 14.54 17.70 14.85
N MET A 103 15.08 17.73 16.08
CA MET A 103 14.74 18.69 17.13
C MET A 103 14.78 20.16 16.68
N PRO A 104 15.87 20.67 16.06
CA PRO A 104 15.97 22.08 15.67
C PRO A 104 14.87 22.56 14.73
N HIS A 105 14.29 21.62 13.96
CA HIS A 105 13.25 21.93 12.99
C HIS A 105 11.86 21.91 13.62
N ILE A 106 11.56 20.91 14.46
CA ILE A 106 10.23 20.77 15.06
C ILE A 106 10.00 21.69 16.28
N SER A 107 11.08 22.12 16.94
CA SER A 107 11.04 23.01 18.09
C SER A 107 11.07 24.50 17.72
N LYS A 108 11.12 24.86 16.44
CA LYS A 108 11.18 26.28 16.03
C LYS A 108 9.84 26.99 16.26
N CYS A 109 9.87 28.16 16.88
CA CYS A 109 8.66 28.95 17.08
C CYS A 109 8.33 29.76 15.82
N TRP A 110 7.24 29.40 15.14
CA TRP A 110 6.77 30.11 13.96
C TRP A 110 6.29 31.53 14.24
N GLU A 111 5.78 31.80 15.44
CA GLU A 111 5.25 33.12 15.79
C GLU A 111 6.37 34.16 15.97
N CYS A 112 7.43 33.81 16.70
CA CYS A 112 8.62 34.66 16.79
C CYS A 112 9.28 34.85 15.43
N LEU A 113 9.30 33.81 14.59
CA LEU A 113 9.88 33.87 13.26
C LEU A 113 9.14 34.88 12.36
N LYS A 114 7.81 34.94 12.43
CA LYS A 114 7.02 35.98 11.72
C LYS A 114 7.42 37.39 12.13
N SER A 115 7.78 37.59 13.40
CA SER A 115 8.25 38.88 13.94
C SER A 115 9.77 39.10 13.75
N GLY A 116 10.45 38.29 12.94
CA GLY A 116 11.89 38.41 12.68
C GLY A 116 12.81 37.94 13.81
N LYS A 117 12.28 37.29 14.85
CA LYS A 117 13.05 36.77 15.99
C LYS A 117 13.23 35.26 15.87
N HIS A 118 14.46 34.80 16.08
CA HIS A 118 14.75 33.36 16.16
C HIS A 118 14.55 32.87 17.59
N SER A 119 13.64 31.91 17.77
CA SER A 119 13.45 31.24 19.05
C SER A 119 13.01 29.79 18.86
N SER A 120 13.27 28.99 19.89
CA SER A 120 12.86 27.60 19.97
C SER A 120 12.07 27.36 21.24
N GLY A 121 11.14 26.41 21.18
CA GLY A 121 10.38 25.97 22.33
C GLY A 121 11.09 24.85 23.07
N VAL A 122 10.95 24.85 24.40
CA VAL A 122 11.30 23.70 25.22
C VAL A 122 10.15 22.70 25.13
N GLY A 123 10.48 21.45 24.77
CA GLY A 123 9.50 20.41 24.46
C GLY A 123 9.41 19.33 25.54
N CYS A 124 8.19 18.85 25.81
CA CYS A 124 7.95 17.60 26.51
C CYS A 124 7.54 16.52 25.50
N PHE A 125 8.16 15.34 25.58
CA PHE A 125 7.97 14.22 24.65
C PHE A 125 7.16 13.10 25.29
N CYS A 126 6.16 12.61 24.56
CA CYS A 126 5.35 11.47 24.95
C CYS A 126 5.40 10.40 23.86
N ARG A 127 5.77 9.18 24.25
CA ARG A 127 5.74 8.00 23.37
C ARG A 127 4.34 7.36 23.41
N ARG A 128 3.77 7.09 22.24
CA ARG A 128 2.46 6.46 22.06
C ARG A 128 2.62 5.26 21.14
N GLY A 129 3.32 4.23 21.62
CA GLY A 129 3.80 3.13 20.79
C GLY A 129 5.01 3.55 19.96
N ALA A 130 4.95 3.34 18.65
CA ALA A 130 5.96 3.83 17.70
C ALA A 130 5.81 5.33 17.40
N ALA A 131 4.63 5.91 17.64
CA ALA A 131 4.42 7.35 17.48
C ALA A 131 5.06 8.16 18.63
N VAL A 132 5.61 9.32 18.28
CA VAL A 132 6.12 10.31 19.21
C VAL A 132 5.32 11.60 19.06
N THR A 133 4.84 12.12 20.18
CA THR A 133 4.20 13.43 20.24
C THR A 133 5.02 14.37 21.12
N ALA A 134 5.09 15.63 20.73
CA ALA A 134 5.78 16.67 21.49
C ALA A 134 4.88 17.87 21.71
N ILE A 135 4.97 18.49 22.89
CA ILE A 135 4.36 19.78 23.18
C ILE A 135 5.49 20.75 23.49
N PHE A 136 5.60 21.81 22.70
CA PHE A 136 6.64 22.83 22.83
C PHE A 136 6.04 24.10 23.41
N LYS A 137 6.81 24.77 24.28
CA LYS A 137 6.50 26.13 24.75
C LYS A 137 7.67 27.05 24.44
N CYS A 138 7.41 28.13 23.70
CA CYS A 138 8.40 29.15 23.36
C CYS A 138 8.93 29.83 24.63
N SER A 139 10.24 29.99 24.72
CA SER A 139 10.89 30.71 25.81
C SER A 139 10.68 32.23 25.76
N ILE A 140 10.35 32.79 24.58
CA ILE A 140 10.22 34.25 24.37
C ILE A 140 8.75 34.69 24.42
N CYS A 141 7.90 34.16 23.55
CA CYS A 141 6.50 34.61 23.43
C CYS A 141 5.50 33.73 24.17
N ALA A 142 5.98 32.72 24.91
CA ALA A 142 5.16 31.72 25.61
C ALA A 142 4.16 30.92 24.74
N ASN A 143 4.14 31.11 23.42
CA ASN A 143 3.31 30.34 22.50
C ASN A 143 3.59 28.85 22.63
N THR A 144 2.53 28.04 22.58
CA THR A 144 2.58 26.59 22.75
C THR A 144 2.04 25.89 21.50
N TRP A 145 2.76 24.89 21.00
CA TRP A 145 2.30 24.09 19.85
C TRP A 145 2.57 22.61 20.07
N LYS A 146 1.85 21.79 19.28
CA LYS A 146 1.95 20.34 19.33
C LYS A 146 2.55 19.84 18.02
N TRP A 147 3.40 18.83 18.12
CA TRP A 147 3.95 18.10 17.00
C TRP A 147 3.68 16.61 17.19
N SER A 148 3.44 15.89 16.09
CA SER A 148 3.23 14.45 16.08
C SER A 148 4.01 13.83 14.94
N SER A 149 4.68 12.71 15.20
CA SER A 149 5.42 11.95 14.18
C SER A 149 4.52 11.10 13.27
N SER A 150 3.21 11.09 13.53
CA SER A 150 2.22 10.29 12.81
C SER A 150 0.85 10.92 12.95
N ASP A 151 0.03 10.78 11.92
CA ASP A 151 -1.37 11.19 11.96
C ASP A 151 -2.19 10.26 12.85
N ILE A 152 -3.29 10.81 13.36
CA ILE A 152 -4.30 10.08 14.12
C ILE A 152 -5.38 9.63 13.14
N VAL A 153 -5.71 8.34 13.14
CA VAL A 153 -6.64 7.70 12.19
C VAL A 153 -7.96 7.27 12.85
N ASP A 154 -8.28 7.84 14.00
CA ASP A 154 -9.54 7.54 14.70
C ASP A 154 -10.74 8.23 14.03
N ILE A 155 -11.90 7.59 14.15
CA ILE A 155 -13.18 8.20 13.81
C ILE A 155 -13.45 9.33 14.82
N PRO A 156 -13.78 10.56 14.36
CA PRO A 156 -14.21 11.63 15.26
C PRO A 156 -15.38 11.11 16.10
N SER A 157 -15.26 11.18 17.44
CA SER A 157 -16.26 10.75 18.45
C SER A 157 -16.05 9.40 19.14
N LYS A 158 -15.05 8.58 18.79
CA LYS A 158 -14.80 7.33 19.53
C LYS A 158 -14.00 7.59 20.83
N PRO A 159 -14.54 7.28 22.03
CA PRO A 159 -13.76 7.34 23.25
C PRO A 159 -12.71 6.22 23.26
N GLY A 160 -11.46 6.54 23.61
CA GLY A 160 -10.38 5.56 23.70
C GLY A 160 -8.98 6.13 23.47
N PRO A 161 -7.95 5.28 23.59
CA PRO A 161 -6.58 5.67 23.27
C PRO A 161 -6.48 5.98 21.77
N LYS A 162 -5.88 7.12 21.43
CA LYS A 162 -5.74 7.56 20.05
C LYS A 162 -4.95 6.55 19.21
N GLN A 163 -5.48 6.18 18.04
CA GLN A 163 -4.80 5.32 17.08
C GLN A 163 -3.96 6.17 16.13
N PHE A 164 -2.66 5.92 16.15
CA PHE A 164 -1.72 6.53 15.21
C PHE A 164 -1.52 5.65 13.97
N GLU A 165 -1.44 6.26 12.80
CA GLU A 165 -1.21 5.60 11.51
C GLU A 165 0.02 4.69 11.56
N ILE A 166 1.16 5.17 12.08
CA ILE A 166 2.41 4.40 12.18
C ILE A 166 2.27 3.11 13.00
N ASN A 167 1.44 3.11 14.06
CA ASN A 167 1.22 1.91 14.87
C ASN A 167 0.42 0.86 14.07
N LEU A 168 -0.53 1.32 13.25
CA LEU A 168 -1.31 0.46 12.36
C LEU A 168 -0.43 -0.08 11.22
N SER A 169 0.34 0.79 10.56
CA SER A 169 1.28 0.40 9.49
C SER A 169 2.31 -0.60 9.99
N LEU A 170 2.94 -0.35 11.15
CA LEU A 170 3.94 -1.25 11.72
C LEU A 170 3.33 -2.61 12.06
N SER A 171 2.15 -2.62 12.69
CA SER A 171 1.46 -3.88 13.04
C SER A 171 1.05 -4.65 11.78
N SER A 172 0.55 -3.96 10.76
CA SER A 172 0.16 -4.54 9.47
C SER A 172 1.36 -5.14 8.76
N ALA A 173 2.44 -4.36 8.59
CA ALA A 173 3.67 -4.82 7.95
C ALA A 173 4.29 -6.01 8.67
N LEU A 174 4.26 -6.02 10.02
CA LEU A 174 4.79 -7.12 10.81
C LEU A 174 4.02 -8.42 10.56
N LEU A 175 2.68 -8.36 10.56
CA LEU A 175 1.84 -9.53 10.31
C LEU A 175 1.96 -10.03 8.86
N THR A 176 1.89 -9.14 7.87
CA THR A 176 1.86 -9.52 6.45
C THR A 176 3.23 -9.97 5.93
N SER A 177 4.33 -9.52 6.54
CA SER A 177 5.68 -10.00 6.22
C SER A 177 6.06 -11.30 6.94
N GLY A 178 5.19 -11.85 7.80
CA GLY A 178 5.47 -13.07 8.55
C GLY A 178 6.55 -12.93 9.62
N ASN A 179 6.85 -11.70 10.06
CA ASN A 179 7.87 -11.45 11.06
C ASN A 179 7.35 -11.69 12.48
N ALA A 180 8.18 -12.31 13.33
CA ALA A 180 7.82 -12.50 14.74
C ALA A 180 7.88 -11.17 15.50
N PHE A 181 6.81 -10.84 16.23
CA PHE A 181 6.72 -9.60 17.01
C PHE A 181 7.90 -9.41 17.96
N THR A 182 8.30 -10.48 18.64
CA THR A 182 9.40 -10.46 19.61
C THR A 182 10.74 -10.08 18.96
N LYS A 183 11.01 -10.53 17.74
CA LYS A 183 12.23 -10.20 16.99
C LYS A 183 12.26 -8.72 16.61
N VAL A 184 11.15 -8.20 16.06
CA VAL A 184 11.05 -6.78 15.68
C VAL A 184 11.09 -5.89 16.93
N SER A 185 10.38 -6.26 18.00
CA SER A 185 10.40 -5.53 19.26
C SER A 185 11.81 -5.47 19.87
N SER A 186 12.58 -6.57 19.81
CA SER A 186 13.97 -6.62 20.25
C SER A 186 14.89 -5.72 19.42
N LEU A 187 14.69 -5.67 18.09
CA LEU A 187 15.42 -4.76 17.21
C LEU A 187 15.22 -3.30 17.62
N PHE A 188 13.95 -2.86 17.76
CA PHE A 188 13.64 -1.49 18.17
C PHE A 188 14.21 -1.15 19.55
N LYS A 189 14.14 -2.09 20.50
CA LYS A 189 14.72 -1.93 21.83
C LYS A 189 16.25 -1.73 21.77
N THR A 190 16.93 -2.51 20.92
CA THR A 190 18.39 -2.41 20.72
C THR A 190 18.78 -1.07 20.10
N LEU A 191 17.99 -0.57 19.14
CA LEU A 191 18.17 0.75 18.54
C LEU A 191 17.66 1.91 19.43
N LYS A 192 17.16 1.62 20.64
CA LYS A 192 16.53 2.59 21.56
C LYS A 192 15.37 3.39 20.93
N MET A 193 14.69 2.79 19.96
CA MET A 193 13.57 3.40 19.25
C MET A 193 12.23 3.13 19.96
N PRO A 194 11.27 4.08 19.91
CA PRO A 194 9.90 3.84 20.34
C PRO A 194 9.26 2.70 19.55
N CYS A 195 8.58 1.78 20.24
CA CYS A 195 7.90 0.65 19.62
C CYS A 195 6.56 0.41 20.29
N ILE A 196 5.63 -0.20 19.56
CA ILE A 196 4.35 -0.65 20.09
C ILE A 196 4.56 -1.78 21.12
N SER A 197 3.69 -1.84 22.14
CA SER A 197 3.71 -2.96 23.10
C SER A 197 3.07 -4.21 22.51
N ASN A 198 3.43 -5.40 23.02
CA ASN A 198 2.84 -6.66 22.56
C ASN A 198 1.31 -6.67 22.71
N ARG A 199 0.81 -6.17 23.86
CA ARG A 199 -0.64 -6.02 24.09
C ARG A 199 -1.29 -5.17 23.00
N ARG A 200 -0.71 -4.00 22.69
CA ARG A 200 -1.29 -3.10 21.70
C ARG A 200 -1.22 -3.67 20.28
N TYR A 201 -0.12 -4.35 19.95
CA TYR A 201 0.02 -5.08 18.70
C TYR A 201 -1.10 -6.12 18.54
N GLN A 202 -1.33 -6.97 19.55
CA GLN A 202 -2.39 -7.99 19.53
C GLN A 202 -3.79 -7.38 19.42
N GLU A 203 -4.05 -6.26 20.10
CA GLU A 203 -5.31 -5.50 19.95
C GLU A 203 -5.49 -5.00 18.51
N ILE A 204 -4.46 -4.37 17.93
CA ILE A 204 -4.52 -3.87 16.54
C ILE A 204 -4.73 -5.02 15.55
N GLU A 205 -3.98 -6.11 15.73
CA GLU A 205 -4.09 -7.32 14.93
C GLU A 205 -5.51 -7.88 14.95
N LYS A 206 -6.09 -8.04 16.15
CA LYS A 206 -7.41 -8.61 16.35
C LYS A 206 -8.53 -7.74 15.77
N PHE A 207 -8.51 -6.44 16.02
CA PHE A 207 -9.64 -5.56 15.73
C PHE A 207 -9.60 -4.91 14.35
N TYR A 208 -8.41 -4.78 13.74
CA TYR A 208 -8.26 -4.05 12.47
C TYR A 208 -7.65 -4.92 11.38
N ILE A 209 -6.52 -5.56 11.65
CA ILE A 209 -5.75 -6.24 10.58
C ILE A 209 -6.41 -7.55 10.16
N ARG A 210 -6.77 -8.42 11.10
CA ARG A 210 -7.44 -9.70 10.78
C ARG A 210 -8.77 -9.51 10.05
N PRO A 211 -9.66 -8.58 10.46
CA PRO A 211 -10.87 -8.26 9.69
C PRO A 211 -10.57 -7.74 8.28
N ALA A 212 -9.55 -6.88 8.12
CA ALA A 212 -9.17 -6.37 6.81
C ALA A 212 -8.66 -7.47 5.88
N ILE A 213 -7.77 -8.35 6.38
CA ILE A 213 -7.28 -9.53 5.65
C ILE A 213 -8.44 -10.42 5.25
N LYS A 214 -9.37 -10.70 6.18
CA LYS A 214 -10.56 -11.50 5.89
C LYS A 214 -11.38 -10.86 4.77
N ASN A 215 -11.62 -9.56 4.82
CA ASN A 215 -12.41 -8.88 3.79
C ASN A 215 -11.76 -8.98 2.40
N VAL A 216 -10.45 -8.75 2.30
CA VAL A 216 -9.70 -8.91 1.04
C VAL A 216 -9.78 -10.36 0.55
N TYR A 217 -9.61 -11.33 1.45
CA TYR A 217 -9.72 -12.75 1.12
C TYR A 217 -11.11 -13.12 0.59
N GLU A 218 -12.19 -12.69 1.25
CA GLU A 218 -13.55 -12.97 0.80
C GLU A 218 -13.87 -12.34 -0.57
N LEU A 219 -13.34 -11.15 -0.84
CA LEU A 219 -13.46 -10.51 -2.16
C LEU A 219 -12.75 -11.32 -3.24
N GLN A 220 -11.50 -11.73 -2.99
CA GLN A 220 -10.73 -12.58 -3.90
C GLN A 220 -11.40 -13.93 -4.11
N LYS A 221 -11.91 -14.56 -3.04
CA LYS A 221 -12.63 -15.82 -3.11
C LYS A 221 -13.87 -15.69 -3.99
N LYS A 222 -14.66 -14.63 -3.84
CA LYS A 222 -15.83 -14.38 -4.69
C LYS A 222 -15.43 -14.23 -6.16
N GLU A 223 -14.38 -13.49 -6.46
CA GLU A 223 -13.87 -13.33 -7.83
C GLU A 223 -13.45 -14.67 -8.44
N VAL A 224 -12.70 -15.50 -7.70
CA VAL A 224 -12.35 -16.86 -8.15
C VAL A 224 -13.60 -17.69 -8.40
N MET A 225 -14.59 -17.67 -7.50
CA MET A 225 -15.82 -18.43 -7.67
C MET A 225 -16.61 -17.99 -8.91
N THR A 226 -16.68 -16.68 -9.21
CA THR A 226 -17.31 -16.17 -10.43
C THR A 226 -16.62 -16.70 -11.68
N ILE A 227 -15.28 -16.65 -11.73
CA ILE A 227 -14.50 -17.17 -12.85
C ILE A 227 -14.76 -18.67 -13.07
N LEU A 228 -14.86 -19.43 -11.98
CA LEU A 228 -15.12 -20.87 -12.06
C LEU A 228 -16.55 -21.18 -12.51
N SER A 229 -17.56 -20.45 -12.03
CA SER A 229 -18.95 -20.63 -12.47
C SER A 229 -19.10 -20.38 -13.98
N GLU A 230 -18.51 -19.31 -14.50
CA GLU A 230 -18.53 -19.03 -15.94
C GLU A 230 -17.85 -20.10 -16.79
N LYS A 231 -16.85 -20.79 -16.23
CA LYS A 231 -16.20 -21.94 -16.88
C LYS A 231 -17.06 -23.18 -16.85
N VAL A 232 -17.72 -23.47 -15.73
CA VAL A 232 -18.64 -24.61 -15.63
C VAL A 232 -19.73 -24.50 -16.71
N ASP A 233 -20.27 -23.31 -16.92
CA ASP A 233 -21.29 -23.06 -17.94
C ASP A 233 -20.80 -23.29 -19.38
N LYS A 234 -19.49 -23.09 -19.64
CA LYS A 234 -18.88 -23.21 -20.98
C LYS A 234 -18.31 -24.60 -21.26
N ASP A 235 -17.57 -25.15 -20.30
CA ASP A 235 -16.75 -26.35 -20.43
C ASP A 235 -17.41 -27.58 -19.78
N GLY A 236 -18.55 -27.41 -19.12
CA GLY A 236 -19.33 -28.49 -18.51
C GLY A 236 -18.80 -29.01 -17.17
N GLY A 237 -17.81 -28.34 -16.56
CA GLY A 237 -17.29 -28.71 -15.23
C GLY A 237 -15.98 -28.03 -14.83
N VAL A 238 -15.42 -28.47 -13.70
CA VAL A 238 -14.10 -28.05 -13.16
C VAL A 238 -13.21 -29.26 -12.91
N HIS A 239 -11.89 -29.06 -13.02
CA HIS A 239 -10.90 -30.11 -12.72
C HIS A 239 -10.23 -29.81 -11.40
N LEU A 240 -10.77 -30.35 -10.32
CA LEU A 240 -10.24 -30.09 -8.98
C LEU A 240 -9.05 -31.01 -8.67
N SER A 241 -8.00 -30.43 -8.09
CA SER A 241 -6.89 -31.14 -7.49
C SER A 241 -6.58 -30.50 -6.15
N GLY A 242 -6.18 -31.29 -5.16
CA GLY A 242 -5.80 -30.77 -3.87
C GLY A 242 -4.58 -31.49 -3.30
N ASP A 243 -3.86 -30.79 -2.44
CA ASP A 243 -2.62 -31.25 -1.83
C ASP A 243 -2.43 -30.64 -0.43
N GLY A 244 -1.74 -31.37 0.44
CA GLY A 244 -1.45 -31.01 1.83
C GLY A 244 -0.04 -30.45 2.01
N GLN A 245 0.07 -29.18 2.39
CA GLN A 245 1.35 -28.57 2.76
C GLN A 245 1.60 -28.64 4.26
N PHE A 246 2.66 -29.31 4.67
CA PHE A 246 3.04 -29.47 6.07
C PHE A 246 4.11 -28.48 6.53
N ASP A 247 4.10 -28.13 7.82
CA ASP A 247 5.08 -27.23 8.46
C ASP A 247 6.45 -27.88 8.70
N SER A 248 6.49 -29.21 8.82
CA SER A 248 7.72 -29.99 9.00
C SER A 248 7.58 -31.39 8.39
N ARG A 249 8.70 -32.13 8.32
CA ARG A 249 8.75 -33.44 7.63
C ARG A 249 8.22 -34.56 8.53
N GLY A 250 7.46 -35.48 7.93
CA GLY A 250 7.09 -36.78 8.51
C GLY A 250 6.19 -36.71 9.76
N TYR A 251 6.40 -37.63 10.70
CA TYR A 251 5.59 -37.76 11.93
C TYR A 251 5.63 -36.53 12.84
N SER A 252 6.64 -35.68 12.69
CA SER A 252 6.80 -34.44 13.48
C SER A 252 5.88 -33.31 13.04
N ALA A 253 5.25 -33.41 11.86
CA ALA A 253 4.37 -32.38 11.33
C ALA A 253 3.24 -32.02 12.31
N TYR A 254 3.05 -30.72 12.56
CA TYR A 254 2.08 -30.21 13.51
C TYR A 254 0.94 -29.45 12.83
N ILE A 255 1.23 -28.79 11.70
CA ILE A 255 0.24 -28.03 10.94
C ILE A 255 0.24 -28.56 9.51
N CYS A 256 -0.96 -28.81 8.98
CA CYS A 256 -1.20 -29.11 7.58
C CYS A 256 -2.15 -28.07 7.00
N ARG A 257 -1.74 -27.42 5.92
CA ARG A 257 -2.63 -26.62 5.09
C ARG A 257 -3.00 -27.44 3.86
N PHE A 258 -4.23 -27.94 3.82
CA PHE A 258 -4.78 -28.57 2.62
C PHE A 258 -5.31 -27.46 1.69
N SER A 259 -4.96 -27.52 0.42
CA SER A 259 -5.42 -26.57 -0.59
C SER A 259 -6.10 -27.33 -1.73
N ILE A 260 -7.22 -26.83 -2.22
CA ILE A 260 -7.91 -27.33 -3.42
C ILE A 260 -7.92 -26.25 -4.49
N MET A 261 -7.54 -26.61 -5.72
CA MET A 261 -7.41 -25.71 -6.85
C MET A 261 -8.04 -26.31 -8.10
N ASP A 262 -8.46 -25.45 -9.03
CA ASP A 262 -8.81 -25.88 -10.38
C ASP A 262 -7.54 -25.96 -11.24
N VAL A 263 -7.27 -27.15 -11.77
CA VAL A 263 -6.05 -27.48 -12.53
C VAL A 263 -5.97 -26.70 -13.82
N GLN A 264 -7.10 -26.32 -14.44
CA GLN A 264 -7.08 -25.59 -15.70
C GLN A 264 -6.81 -24.10 -15.51
N SER A 265 -7.55 -23.43 -14.62
CA SER A 265 -7.36 -22.00 -14.31
C SER A 265 -6.11 -21.72 -13.49
N LYS A 266 -5.57 -22.74 -12.81
CA LYS A 266 -4.49 -22.60 -11.82
C LYS A 266 -4.88 -21.73 -10.63
N LEU A 267 -6.18 -21.52 -10.40
CA LEU A 267 -6.68 -20.74 -9.28
C LEU A 267 -6.95 -21.63 -8.07
N LEU A 268 -6.53 -21.14 -6.90
CA LEU A 268 -6.86 -21.75 -5.61
C LEU A 268 -8.34 -21.47 -5.31
N VAL A 269 -9.12 -22.53 -5.10
CA VAL A 269 -10.57 -22.42 -4.84
C VAL A 269 -10.84 -22.29 -3.34
N ASP A 270 -10.20 -23.15 -2.54
CA ASP A 270 -10.31 -23.08 -1.10
C ASP A 270 -9.10 -23.71 -0.41
N PHE A 271 -8.99 -23.48 0.89
CA PHE A 271 -8.00 -24.16 1.72
C PHE A 271 -8.52 -24.38 3.16
N GLU A 272 -7.92 -25.33 3.85
CA GLU A 272 -8.17 -25.64 5.26
C GLU A 272 -6.85 -25.76 5.99
N THR A 273 -6.76 -25.21 7.21
CA THR A 273 -5.55 -25.33 8.03
C THR A 273 -5.85 -26.13 9.29
N SER A 274 -5.42 -27.38 9.29
CA SER A 274 -5.63 -28.33 10.37
C SER A 274 -4.38 -28.44 11.25
N ARG A 275 -4.58 -28.63 12.56
CA ARG A 275 -3.51 -28.84 13.53
C ARG A 275 -3.57 -30.23 14.13
N LYS A 276 -2.42 -30.87 14.30
CA LYS A 276 -2.30 -32.17 14.95
C LYS A 276 -2.72 -32.07 16.42
N PRO A 277 -3.69 -32.88 16.88
CA PRO A 277 -3.99 -32.96 18.30
C PRO A 277 -2.81 -33.59 19.06
N ARG A 278 -2.74 -33.41 20.38
CA ARG A 278 -1.70 -34.04 21.19
C ARG A 278 -1.80 -35.58 21.06
N GLY A 279 -0.69 -36.23 20.74
CA GLY A 279 -0.66 -37.68 20.47
C GLY A 279 -1.30 -38.11 19.14
N GLY A 280 -1.69 -37.16 18.29
CA GLY A 280 -2.31 -37.44 16.99
C GLY A 280 -1.32 -37.87 15.91
N ASN A 281 -1.87 -38.26 14.75
CA ASN A 281 -1.13 -38.66 13.56
C ASN A 281 -1.23 -37.57 12.47
N SER A 282 -0.09 -37.13 11.93
CA SER A 282 -0.03 -36.14 10.86
C SER A 282 -0.63 -36.65 9.54
N MET A 283 -0.58 -37.96 9.29
CA MET A 283 -1.12 -38.58 8.07
C MET A 283 -2.63 -38.37 7.90
N ILE A 284 -3.35 -38.09 8.98
CA ILE A 284 -4.81 -37.88 8.95
C ILE A 284 -5.15 -36.43 8.55
N LEU A 285 -4.22 -35.49 8.72
CA LEU A 285 -4.51 -34.07 8.55
C LEU A 285 -4.85 -33.69 7.11
N GLU A 286 -4.19 -34.33 6.14
CA GLU A 286 -4.47 -34.10 4.72
C GLU A 286 -5.87 -34.61 4.35
N LYS A 287 -6.19 -35.85 4.74
CA LYS A 287 -7.54 -36.42 4.56
C LYS A 287 -8.61 -35.54 5.20
N SER A 288 -8.39 -35.09 6.44
CA SER A 288 -9.32 -34.20 7.14
C SER A 288 -9.47 -32.85 6.43
N GLY A 289 -8.37 -32.29 5.91
CA GLY A 289 -8.43 -31.06 5.12
C GLY A 289 -9.24 -31.24 3.84
N HIS A 290 -9.05 -32.36 3.14
CA HIS A 290 -9.84 -32.71 1.95
C HIS A 290 -11.34 -32.83 2.27
N GLU A 291 -11.70 -33.60 3.30
CA GLU A 291 -13.09 -33.80 3.74
C GLU A 291 -13.79 -32.49 4.15
N LEU A 292 -13.04 -31.52 4.68
CA LEU A 292 -13.57 -30.20 5.05
C LEU A 292 -13.65 -29.22 3.86
N CYS A 293 -12.69 -29.28 2.93
CA CYS A 293 -12.64 -28.37 1.78
C CYS A 293 -13.63 -28.76 0.69
N LEU A 294 -13.74 -30.04 0.35
CA LEU A 294 -14.51 -30.48 -0.81
C LEU A 294 -15.99 -30.04 -0.77
N PRO A 295 -16.71 -30.16 0.37
CA PRO A 295 -18.11 -29.72 0.47
C PRO A 295 -18.31 -28.20 0.43
N ARG A 296 -17.24 -27.40 0.51
CA ARG A 296 -17.31 -25.94 0.36
C ARG A 296 -17.16 -25.50 -1.10
N VAL A 297 -16.77 -26.43 -1.97
CA VAL A 297 -16.50 -26.19 -3.39
C VAL A 297 -17.59 -26.80 -4.29
N ILE A 298 -18.18 -27.94 -3.87
CA ILE A 298 -19.31 -28.62 -4.54
C ILE A 298 -20.62 -28.13 -3.91
#